data_AF-A0A1B8Q4P1-F1
#
_entry.id   AF-A0A1B8Q4P1-F1
#
_cell.length_a   1.000
_cell.length_b   1.000
_cell.length_c   1.000
_cell.angle_alpha   90.00
_cell.angle_beta   90.00
_cell.angle_gamma   90.00
#
_symmetry.space_group_name_H-M   'P 1'
#
loop_
_entity.id
_entity.type
_entity.pdbx_description
1 polymer ?
#
loop_
_entity_poly.entity_id
_entity_poly.type
_entity_poly.pdbx_seq_one_letter_code
_entity_poly.pdbx_strand_id
1 'polypeptide(L)'
;MKKLLIATLIALSPLSVHATNWVDIGSTSNFIYHIDHDSIQTHYFTGGGTYITAWVKRDYHQAQELSNGKKYWQTRAFSYYDCVARKSDFDYVIY
;
A
#
# COMPACT_ATOMS: atom_id res chain seq x y z
N MET A 1 -4.52 -50.58 5.84
CA MET A 1 -3.55 -49.45 5.87
C MET A 1 -4.20 -48.23 5.22
N LYS A 2 -4.86 -47.38 6.01
CA LYS A 2 -5.51 -46.13 5.55
C LYS A 2 -5.07 -45.01 6.51
N LYS A 3 -3.85 -44.53 6.34
CA LYS A 3 -3.31 -43.37 7.09
C LYS A 3 -2.29 -42.68 6.19
N LEU A 4 -2.73 -42.00 5.13
CA LEU A 4 -1.82 -41.25 4.25
C LEU A 4 -2.57 -40.26 3.34
N LEU A 5 -3.48 -39.46 3.90
CA LEU A 5 -4.15 -38.39 3.13
C LEU A 5 -4.24 -37.04 3.86
N ILE A 6 -3.51 -36.83 4.96
CA ILE A 6 -3.56 -35.55 5.70
C ILE A 6 -2.30 -34.69 5.47
N ALA A 7 -1.19 -35.27 4.99
CA ALA A 7 0.09 -34.54 4.88
C ALA A 7 0.21 -33.61 3.65
N THR A 8 -0.70 -33.68 2.67
CA THR A 8 -0.59 -32.90 1.42
C THR A 8 -1.33 -31.56 1.43
N LEU A 9 -2.25 -31.30 2.38
CA LEU A 9 -2.96 -30.00 2.42
C LEU A 9 -2.10 -28.84 2.97
N ILE A 10 -1.01 -29.13 3.68
CA ILE A 10 -0.14 -28.07 4.26
C ILE A 10 0.88 -27.54 3.24
N ALA A 11 1.13 -28.26 2.15
CA ALA A 11 2.06 -27.82 1.09
C ALA A 11 1.45 -26.80 0.11
N LEU A 12 0.18 -26.43 0.29
CA LEU A 12 -0.60 -25.51 -0.55
C LEU A 12 -0.74 -24.12 0.05
N SER A 13 0.13 -23.70 0.98
CA SER A 13 0.23 -22.29 1.37
C SER A 13 1.34 -21.60 0.58
N PRO A 14 1.13 -21.20 -0.69
CA PRO A 14 1.93 -20.11 -1.19
C PRO A 14 1.48 -18.83 -0.48
N LEU A 15 2.45 -17.94 -0.34
CA LEU A 15 2.31 -16.55 0.04
C LEU A 15 2.27 -16.34 1.54
N SER A 16 3.45 -16.02 2.07
CA SER A 16 3.58 -14.92 3.03
C SER A 16 2.58 -13.84 2.61
N VAL A 17 1.41 -13.83 3.25
CA VAL A 17 0.63 -12.61 3.35
C VAL A 17 1.55 -11.72 4.15
N HIS A 18 2.39 -10.95 3.46
CA HIS A 18 3.05 -9.81 4.05
C HIS A 18 1.90 -8.94 4.53
N ALA A 19 1.57 -9.10 5.82
CA ALA A 19 0.55 -8.30 6.45
C ALA A 19 1.05 -6.87 6.31
N THR A 20 0.34 -6.08 5.53
CA THR A 20 0.67 -4.66 5.35
C THR A 20 0.70 -4.00 6.72
N ASN A 21 1.77 -3.25 6.99
CA ASN A 21 1.99 -2.60 8.27
C ASN A 21 1.59 -1.12 8.16
N TRP A 22 0.27 -0.88 8.09
CA TRP A 22 -0.26 0.48 7.96
C TRP A 22 -0.07 1.26 9.25
N VAL A 23 0.64 2.38 9.15
CA VAL A 23 0.86 3.33 10.22
C VAL A 23 0.16 4.64 9.87
N ASP A 24 -0.64 5.16 10.80
CA ASP A 24 -1.29 6.46 10.70
C ASP A 24 -0.23 7.56 10.79
N ILE A 25 -0.16 8.41 9.77
CA ILE A 25 0.80 9.53 9.72
C ILE A 25 0.14 10.90 9.79
N GLY A 26 -1.19 10.93 9.80
CA GLY A 26 -1.96 12.15 9.98
C GLY A 26 -3.41 12.00 9.55
N SER A 27 -4.21 13.03 9.84
CA SER A 27 -5.60 13.10 9.44
C SER A 27 -5.97 14.50 8.99
N THR A 28 -7.04 14.56 8.20
CA THR A 28 -7.72 15.80 7.82
C THR A 28 -9.17 15.71 8.27
N SER A 29 -9.99 16.74 8.02
CA SER A 29 -11.44 16.63 8.22
C SER A 29 -12.12 15.60 7.32
N ASN A 30 -11.42 15.11 6.28
CA ASN A 30 -12.01 14.29 5.21
C ASN A 30 -11.54 12.83 5.24
N PHE A 31 -10.31 12.58 5.67
CA PHE A 31 -9.71 11.25 5.67
C PHE A 31 -8.55 11.11 6.67
N ILE A 32 -8.22 9.87 7.01
CA ILE A 32 -6.99 9.47 7.70
C ILE A 32 -5.96 9.01 6.67
N TYR A 33 -4.71 9.42 6.81
CA TYR A 33 -3.61 9.05 5.92
C TYR A 33 -2.71 8.02 6.59
N HIS A 34 -2.43 6.94 5.87
CA HIS A 34 -1.57 5.86 6.32
C HIS A 34 -0.43 5.60 5.33
N ILE A 35 0.70 5.14 5.84
CA ILE A 35 1.80 4.58 5.06
C ILE A 35 1.98 3.12 5.45
N ASP A 36 2.20 2.23 4.48
CA ASP A 36 2.62 0.87 4.77
C ASP A 36 4.12 0.90 5.08
N HIS A 37 4.45 0.83 6.36
CA HIS A 37 5.81 0.97 6.86
C HIS A 37 6.76 -0.07 6.25
N ASP A 38 6.26 -1.28 5.99
CA ASP A 38 7.08 -2.38 5.47
C ASP A 38 7.32 -2.25 3.95
N SER A 39 6.56 -1.37 3.28
CA SER A 39 6.74 -1.07 1.85
C SER A 39 7.73 0.05 1.56
N ILE A 40 8.26 0.71 2.60
CA ILE A 40 9.18 1.84 2.44
C ILE A 40 10.51 1.34 1.89
N GLN A 41 10.91 1.87 0.73
CA GLN A 41 12.18 1.53 0.08
C GLN A 41 12.91 2.79 -0.38
N THR A 42 14.23 2.81 -0.20
CA THR A 42 15.08 3.88 -0.76
C THR A 42 15.70 3.41 -2.06
N HIS A 43 15.63 4.26 -3.07
CA HIS A 43 16.17 4.05 -4.41
C HIS A 43 17.15 5.16 -4.77
N TYR A 44 17.99 4.90 -5.76
CA TYR A 44 19.05 5.80 -6.21
C TYR A 44 18.84 6.14 -7.68
N PHE A 45 18.92 7.42 -8.04
CA PHE A 45 18.97 7.81 -9.44
C PHE A 45 20.35 7.50 -10.02
N THR A 46 20.41 7.19 -11.32
CA THR A 46 21.67 6.89 -12.02
C THR A 46 22.66 8.06 -11.99
N GLY A 47 22.17 9.30 -11.91
CA GLY A 47 22.98 10.53 -11.80
C GLY A 47 23.32 10.95 -10.36
N GLY A 48 23.02 10.11 -9.35
CA GLY A 48 23.11 10.47 -7.94
C GLY A 48 21.83 11.10 -7.40
N GLY A 49 21.70 11.12 -6.08
CA GLY A 49 20.46 11.46 -5.38
C GLY A 49 19.61 10.22 -5.07
N THR A 50 18.64 10.40 -4.18
CA THR A 50 17.77 9.32 -3.71
C THR A 50 16.31 9.71 -3.80
N TYR A 51 15.45 8.70 -3.93
CA TYR A 51 14.02 8.86 -3.72
C TYR A 51 13.51 7.67 -2.91
N ILE A 52 12.41 7.89 -2.20
CA ILE A 52 11.76 6.90 -1.37
C ILE A 52 10.48 6.47 -2.06
N THR A 53 10.17 5.18 -2.04
CA THR A 53 8.85 4.68 -2.44
C THR A 53 8.12 4.06 -1.27
N ALA A 54 6.80 4.19 -1.25
CA ALA A 54 5.95 3.48 -0.29
C ALA A 54 4.52 3.35 -0.81
N TRP A 55 3.82 2.29 -0.40
CA TRP A 55 2.37 2.27 -0.49
C TRP A 55 1.77 3.21 0.54
N VAL A 56 0.83 4.02 0.09
CA VAL A 56 0.05 4.94 0.94
C VAL A 56 -1.42 4.64 0.80
N LYS A 57 -2.18 4.96 1.84
CA LYS A 57 -3.61 4.74 1.89
C LYS A 57 -4.31 5.94 2.50
N ARG A 58 -5.48 6.28 1.97
CA ARG A 58 -6.40 7.26 2.57
C ARG A 58 -7.70 6.55 2.91
N ASP A 59 -8.11 6.63 4.17
CA ASP A 59 -9.39 6.12 4.66
C ASP A 59 -10.35 7.31 4.84
N TYR A 60 -11.36 7.42 3.98
CA TYR A 60 -12.29 8.54 3.97
C TYR A 60 -13.38 8.36 5.02
N HIS A 61 -13.73 9.44 5.72
CA HIS A 61 -14.80 9.42 6.72
C HIS A 61 -16.19 9.24 6.09
N GLN A 62 -16.34 9.59 4.80
CA GLN A 62 -17.57 9.47 4.03
C GLN A 62 -17.30 8.79 2.69
N ALA A 63 -18.33 8.19 2.11
CA ALA A 63 -18.25 7.58 0.79
C ALA A 63 -17.86 8.63 -0.25
N GLN A 64 -16.85 8.31 -1.05
CA GLN A 64 -16.52 9.03 -2.27
C GLN A 64 -17.20 8.34 -3.45
N GLU A 65 -17.41 9.05 -4.55
CA GLU A 65 -18.10 8.52 -5.73
C GLU A 65 -17.27 8.74 -6.99
N LEU A 66 -17.09 7.65 -7.76
CA LEU A 66 -16.46 7.69 -9.07
C LEU A 66 -17.46 8.19 -10.13
N SER A 67 -16.96 8.63 -11.28
CA SER A 67 -17.81 9.11 -12.39
C SER A 67 -18.81 8.07 -12.92
N ASN A 68 -18.56 6.79 -12.67
CA ASN A 68 -19.46 5.68 -13.01
C ASN A 68 -20.49 5.35 -11.90
N GLY A 69 -20.56 6.16 -10.84
CA GLY A 69 -21.46 5.98 -9.69
C GLY A 69 -20.99 4.96 -8.66
N LYS A 70 -19.85 4.27 -8.87
CA LYS A 70 -19.30 3.35 -7.86
C LYS A 70 -18.80 4.15 -6.65
N LYS A 71 -19.22 3.74 -5.46
CA LYS A 71 -18.77 4.33 -4.20
C LYS A 71 -17.54 3.62 -3.63
N TYR A 72 -16.66 4.38 -2.99
CA TYR A 72 -15.48 3.88 -2.30
C TYR A 72 -15.21 4.66 -1.02
N TRP A 73 -14.54 4.04 -0.06
CA TRP A 73 -14.15 4.64 1.23
C TRP A 73 -12.65 4.70 1.43
N GLN A 74 -11.88 4.16 0.48
CA GLN A 74 -10.45 4.04 0.61
C GLN A 74 -9.79 4.28 -0.73
N THR A 75 -8.65 4.94 -0.73
CA THR A 75 -7.72 4.91 -1.88
C THR A 75 -6.39 4.37 -1.45
N ARG A 76 -5.75 3.56 -2.28
CA ARG A 76 -4.33 3.18 -2.14
C ARG A 76 -3.57 3.63 -3.37
N ALA A 77 -2.34 4.08 -3.18
CA ALA A 77 -1.46 4.44 -4.29
C ALA A 77 -0.03 4.06 -3.92
N PHE A 78 0.80 3.77 -4.92
CA PHE A 78 2.23 3.63 -4.73
C PHE A 78 2.85 5.01 -4.97
N SER A 79 3.58 5.52 -3.99
CA SER A 79 4.03 6.92 -3.95
C SER A 79 5.54 7.01 -3.96
N TYR A 80 6.04 8.06 -4.60
CA TYR A 80 7.44 8.41 -4.76
C TYR A 80 7.71 9.74 -4.07
N TYR A 81 8.81 9.83 -3.32
CA TYR A 81 9.21 11.00 -2.57
C TYR A 81 10.69 11.29 -2.77
N ASP A 82 11.01 12.41 -3.43
CA ASP A 82 12.35 12.99 -3.40
C ASP A 82 12.37 14.08 -2.33
N CYS A 83 12.89 13.71 -1.16
CA CYS A 83 12.95 14.60 0.00
C CYS A 83 13.95 15.75 -0.16
N VAL A 84 14.96 15.59 -1.02
CA VAL A 84 15.98 16.63 -1.27
C VAL A 84 15.41 17.69 -2.19
N ALA A 85 14.81 17.28 -3.32
CA ALA A 85 14.16 18.17 -4.25
C ALA A 85 12.78 18.66 -3.78
N ARG A 86 12.24 18.07 -2.70
CA ARG A 86 10.88 18.31 -2.17
C ARG A 86 9.80 18.06 -3.22
N LYS A 87 9.95 16.96 -3.97
CA LYS A 87 9.00 16.55 -5.00
C LYS A 87 8.38 15.21 -4.62
N SER A 88 7.14 15.00 -5.05
CA SER A 88 6.45 13.73 -4.90
C SER A 88 5.65 13.41 -6.16
N ASP A 89 5.47 12.12 -6.42
CA ASP A 89 4.61 11.60 -7.48
C ASP A 89 3.93 10.31 -6.99
N PHE A 90 2.94 9.79 -7.73
CA PHE A 90 2.28 8.53 -7.39
C PHE A 90 1.73 7.82 -8.62
N ASP A 91 1.61 6.50 -8.51
CA ASP A 91 0.99 5.61 -9.50
C ASP A 91 0.15 4.52 -8.83
N TYR A 92 -0.38 3.59 -9.63
CA TYR A 92 -1.21 2.46 -9.20
C TYR A 92 -2.34 2.83 -8.21
N VAL A 93 -3.15 3.84 -8.56
CA VAL A 93 -4.28 4.26 -7.72
C VAL A 93 -5.40 3.21 -7.74
N ILE A 94 -5.81 2.76 -6.56
CA ILE A 94 -6.85 1.76 -6.32
C ILE A 94 -7.97 2.39 -5.47
N TYR A 95 -9.23 2.19 -5.87
CA TYR A 95 -10.46 2.69 -5.24
C TYR A 95 -11.38 1.57 -4.75
#